data_AF-A0A227INY2-F1
#
_entry.id   AF-A0A227INY2-F1
#
_cell.length_a   1.000
_cell.length_b   1.000
_cell.length_c   1.000
_cell.angle_alpha   90.00
_cell.angle_beta   90.00
_cell.angle_gamma   90.00
#
_symmetry.space_group_name_H-M   'P 1'
#
loop_
_entity.id
_entity.type
_entity.pdbx_description
1 polymer ?
#
loop_
_entity_poly.entity_id
_entity_poly.type
_entity_poly.pdbx_seq_one_letter_code
_entity_poly.pdbx_strand_id
1 'polypeptide(L)'
;EIQTGFARTGKMFATEYLGIEPDLMTMAKGIAGGFPISAVVGKADVMDSALPGGLGGTYAGSPLGCVAGLEVLKIIEEEDL
;
A
#
# COMPACT_ATOMS: atom_id res chain seq x y z
N GLU A 1 -0.55 -4.92 -5.98
CA GLU A 1 0.89 -4.62 -6.13
C GLU A 1 1.73 -5.09 -4.92
N ILE A 2 1.41 -6.25 -4.30
CA ILE A 2 2.11 -6.70 -3.07
C ILE A 2 3.61 -6.87 -3.30
N GLN A 3 4.03 -7.44 -4.43
CA GLN A 3 5.44 -7.66 -4.74
C GLN A 3 6.03 -6.57 -5.64
N THR A 4 5.20 -6.01 -6.50
CA THR A 4 5.58 -5.15 -7.62
C THR A 4 5.51 -3.65 -7.32
N GLY A 5 4.84 -3.24 -6.23
CA GLY A 5 4.78 -1.85 -5.81
C GLY A 5 6.01 -1.38 -5.01
N PHE A 6 5.98 -0.11 -4.61
CA PHE A 6 7.02 0.58 -3.83
C PHE A 6 8.38 0.55 -4.52
N ALA A 7 8.47 1.21 -5.68
CA ALA A 7 9.69 1.38 -6.49
C ALA A 7 10.32 0.07 -7.03
N ARG A 8 9.74 -1.10 -6.74
CA ARG A 8 10.31 -2.41 -7.14
C ARG A 8 10.62 -2.51 -8.63
N THR A 9 9.79 -1.88 -9.46
CA THR A 9 9.86 -2.00 -10.91
C THR A 9 10.51 -0.80 -11.60
N GLY A 10 10.94 0.23 -10.85
CA GLY A 10 11.39 1.54 -11.38
C GLY A 10 10.25 2.55 -11.55
N LYS A 11 9.10 2.26 -10.94
CA LYS A 11 7.93 3.13 -10.74
C LYS A 11 7.33 2.83 -9.38
N MET A 12 6.53 3.75 -8.84
CA MET A 12 5.85 3.54 -7.55
C MET A 12 4.98 2.28 -7.62
N PHE A 13 4.24 2.10 -8.71
CA PHE A 13 3.45 0.90 -8.97
C PHE A 13 3.63 0.41 -10.41
N ALA A 14 3.63 -0.92 -10.62
CA ALA A 14 3.83 -1.50 -11.94
C ALA A 14 2.66 -1.23 -12.91
N THR A 15 1.47 -0.97 -12.38
CA THR A 15 0.27 -0.54 -13.11
C THR A 15 0.48 0.74 -13.92
N GLU A 16 1.42 1.61 -13.52
CA GLU A 16 1.79 2.80 -14.29
C GLU A 16 2.32 2.47 -15.69
N TYR A 17 3.05 1.36 -15.85
CA TYR A 17 3.51 0.90 -17.17
C TYR A 17 2.36 0.49 -18.09
N LEU A 18 1.22 0.09 -17.52
CA LEU A 18 0.04 -0.35 -18.24
C LEU A 18 -0.96 0.78 -18.48
N GLY A 19 -0.78 1.94 -17.83
CA GLY A 19 -1.71 3.06 -17.89
C GLY A 19 -3.11 2.71 -17.39
N ILE A 20 -3.22 1.76 -16.45
CA ILE A 20 -4.51 1.32 -15.89
C ILE A 20 -4.72 1.86 -14.48
N GLU A 21 -5.98 2.15 -14.15
CA GLU A 21 -6.41 2.51 -12.81
C GLU A 21 -7.19 1.33 -12.21
N PRO A 22 -6.62 0.59 -11.24
CA PRO A 22 -7.29 -0.56 -10.66
C PRO A 22 -8.42 -0.12 -9.72
N ASP A 23 -9.57 -0.81 -9.78
CA ASP A 23 -10.67 -0.60 -8.83
C ASP A 23 -10.28 -0.91 -7.39
N LEU A 24 -9.37 -1.87 -7.20
CA LEU A 24 -8.86 -2.31 -5.91
C LEU A 24 -7.43 -2.87 -6.04
N MET A 25 -6.56 -2.49 -5.12
CA MET A 25 -5.14 -2.82 -5.10
C MET A 25 -4.71 -3.32 -3.72
N THR A 26 -4.01 -4.44 -3.70
CA THR A 26 -3.39 -5.01 -2.50
C THR A 26 -1.91 -4.61 -2.38
N MET A 27 -1.46 -4.30 -1.16
CA MET A 27 -0.10 -3.82 -0.86
C MET A 27 0.43 -4.47 0.42
N ALA A 28 1.73 -4.79 0.45
CA ALA A 28 2.46 -5.23 1.65
C ALA A 28 3.98 -5.16 1.33
N LYS A 29 4.77 -6.13 1.82
CA LYS A 29 6.21 -6.30 1.54
C LYS A 29 7.02 -5.00 1.67
N GLY A 30 7.25 -4.30 0.56
CA GLY A 30 8.07 -3.08 0.52
C GLY A 30 7.48 -1.91 1.30
N ILE A 31 6.15 -1.89 1.53
CA ILE A 31 5.40 -0.76 2.11
C ILE A 31 5.98 -0.18 3.40
N ALA A 32 6.72 -0.96 4.21
CA ALA A 32 7.25 -0.52 5.50
C ALA A 32 8.65 -1.09 5.80
N GLY A 33 9.47 -1.32 4.77
CA GLY A 33 10.89 -1.60 4.97
C GLY A 33 11.17 -2.87 5.79
N GLY A 34 10.26 -3.85 5.74
CA GLY A 34 10.36 -5.10 6.49
C GLY A 34 9.48 -5.18 7.75
N PHE A 35 8.88 -4.07 8.21
CA PHE A 35 7.90 -4.13 9.29
C PHE A 35 6.56 -4.73 8.84
N PRO A 36 5.86 -5.52 9.69
CA PRO A 36 4.58 -6.11 9.33
C PRO A 36 3.46 -5.07 9.18
N ILE A 37 3.13 -4.74 7.94
CA ILE A 37 1.91 -4.01 7.59
C ILE A 37 1.49 -4.38 6.16
N SER A 38 0.18 -4.33 5.91
CA SER A 38 -0.41 -4.48 4.58
C SER A 38 -1.56 -3.50 4.45
N ALA A 39 -1.97 -3.25 3.20
CA ALA A 39 -3.06 -2.36 2.88
C ALA A 39 -3.87 -2.89 1.70
N VAL A 40 -5.14 -2.50 1.67
CA VAL A 40 -6.02 -2.59 0.50
C VAL A 40 -6.51 -1.17 0.23
N VAL A 41 -6.28 -0.68 -0.98
CA VAL A 41 -6.78 0.62 -1.46
C VAL A 41 -7.66 0.36 -2.66
N GLY A 42 -8.82 1.01 -2.71
CA GLY A 42 -9.74 0.88 -3.83
C GLY A 42 -10.67 2.08 -3.93
N LYS A 43 -11.55 2.04 -4.92
CA LYS A 43 -12.60 3.05 -5.11
C LYS A 43 -13.49 3.14 -3.88
N ALA A 44 -13.96 4.35 -3.58
CA ALA A 44 -14.72 4.62 -2.36
C ALA A 44 -16.00 3.78 -2.27
N ASP A 45 -16.75 3.65 -3.37
CA ASP A 45 -17.96 2.82 -3.44
C ASP A 45 -17.69 1.33 -3.18
N VAL A 46 -16.52 0.83 -3.56
CA VAL A 46 -16.07 -0.53 -3.24
C VAL A 46 -15.68 -0.65 -1.77
N MET A 47 -14.87 0.26 -1.25
CA MET A 47 -14.36 0.19 0.13
C MET A 47 -15.45 0.45 1.19
N ASP A 48 -16.34 1.42 0.94
CA ASP A 48 -17.44 1.81 1.83
C ASP A 48 -18.62 0.82 1.80
N SER A 49 -18.60 -0.15 0.88
CA SER A 49 -19.62 -1.22 0.83
C SER A 49 -19.53 -2.20 2.01
N ALA A 50 -18.40 -2.22 2.72
CA ALA A 50 -18.24 -3.04 3.90
C ALA A 50 -19.17 -2.57 5.04
N LEU A 51 -19.87 -3.51 5.65
CA LEU A 51 -20.68 -3.22 6.84
C LEU A 51 -19.81 -2.77 8.02
N PRO A 52 -20.34 -1.99 8.98
CA PRO A 52 -19.61 -1.64 10.20
C PRO A 52 -19.03 -2.88 10.91
N GLY A 53 -17.71 -2.88 11.13
CA GLY A 53 -16.98 -4.02 11.71
C GLY A 53 -16.67 -5.16 10.73
N GLY A 54 -17.06 -5.06 9.46
CA GLY A 54 -16.78 -6.04 8.41
C GLY A 54 -15.32 -6.08 7.96
N LEU A 55 -14.56 -5.02 8.26
CA LEU A 55 -13.12 -4.94 8.05
C LEU A 55 -12.44 -4.58 9.38
N GLY A 56 -11.37 -5.27 9.71
CA GLY A 56 -10.62 -5.02 10.94
C GLY A 56 -9.49 -6.02 11.17
N GLY A 57 -8.94 -5.99 12.37
CA GLY A 57 -7.89 -6.90 12.82
C GLY A 57 -7.12 -6.28 13.98
N THR A 58 -6.78 -7.07 14.99
CA THR A 58 -6.18 -6.57 16.25
C THR A 58 -4.89 -5.80 16.05
N TYR A 59 -4.05 -6.24 15.11
CA TYR A 59 -2.76 -5.61 14.80
C TYR A 59 -2.75 -4.86 13.47
N ALA A 60 -3.89 -4.79 12.78
CA ALA A 60 -3.99 -4.11 11.49
C ALA A 60 -3.69 -2.62 11.67
N GLY A 61 -2.91 -2.03 10.75
CA GLY A 61 -2.55 -0.62 10.82
C GLY A 61 -1.73 -0.24 12.06
N SER A 62 -0.84 -1.13 12.52
CA SER A 62 -0.02 -0.86 13.71
C SER A 62 0.71 0.49 13.59
N PRO A 63 0.75 1.32 14.65
CA PRO A 63 1.38 2.65 14.58
C PRO A 63 2.84 2.60 14.15
N LEU A 64 3.59 1.58 14.59
CA LEU A 64 4.98 1.38 14.19
C LEU A 64 5.12 1.06 12.70
N GLY A 65 4.26 0.17 12.18
CA GLY A 65 4.21 -0.13 10.75
C GLY A 65 3.84 1.10 9.91
N CYS A 66 2.93 1.95 10.40
CA CYS A 66 2.56 3.19 9.74
C CYS A 66 3.73 4.18 9.70
N VAL A 67 4.45 4.38 10.81
CA VAL A 67 5.63 5.27 10.85
C VAL A 67 6.73 4.77 9.92
N ALA A 68 7.02 3.45 9.95
CA ALA A 68 7.99 2.85 9.04
C ALA A 68 7.58 3.01 7.57
N GLY A 69 6.30 2.87 7.25
CA GLY A 69 5.82 3.04 5.88
C GLY A 69 5.84 4.49 5.39
N LEU A 70 5.52 5.45 6.26
CA LEU A 70 5.68 6.87 5.93
C LEU A 70 7.14 7.20 5.63
N GLU A 71 8.08 6.64 6.38
CA GLU A 71 9.50 6.86 6.13
C GLU A 71 9.98 6.22 4.82
N VAL A 72 9.50 5.00 4.50
CA VAL A 72 9.77 4.37 3.20
C VAL A 72 9.29 5.23 2.03
N LEU A 73 8.08 5.80 2.13
CA LEU A 73 7.54 6.67 1.08
C LEU A 73 8.41 7.92 0.88
N LYS A 74 8.88 8.55 1.97
CA LYS A 74 9.81 9.68 1.88
C LYS A 74 11.11 9.28 1.21
N ILE A 75 11.70 8.15 1.58
CA ILE A 75 12.97 7.68 0.99
C ILE A 75 12.80 7.43 -0.51
N ILE A 76 11.69 6.82 -0.94
CA ILE A 76 11.40 6.63 -2.38
C ILE A 76 11.35 7.97 -3.11
N GLU A 77 10.73 8.99 -2.52
CA GLU A 77 10.65 10.35 -3.08
C GLU A 77 12.01 11.07 -3.08
N GLU A 78 12.75 11.01 -1.97
CA GLU A 78 14.04 11.70 -1.79
C GLU A 78 15.15 11.09 -2.66
N GLU A 79 15.13 9.77 -2.88
CA GLU A 79 16.13 9.05 -3.67
C GLU A 79 15.74 8.89 -5.16
N ASP A 80 14.56 9.39 -5.58
CA ASP A 80 14.03 9.29 -6.95
C ASP A 80 14.02 7.84 -7.49
N LEU A 81 13.44 6.92 -6.71
CA LEU A 81 13.40 5.48 -7.01
C LEU A 81 12.23 5.03 -7.90
#